data_AF-A0A7W0FTL0-F1
#
_entry.id   AF-A0A7W0FTL0-F1
#
_cell.length_a   1.000
_cell.length_b   1.000
_cell.length_c   1.000
_cell.angle_alpha   90.00
_cell.angle_beta   90.00
_cell.angle_gamma   90.00
#
_symmetry.space_group_name_H-M   'P 1'
#
loop_
_entity.id
_entity.type
_entity.pdbx_description
1 polymer ?
#
loop_
_entity_poly.entity_id
_entity_poly.type
_entity_poly.pdbx_seq_one_letter_code
_entity_poly.pdbx_strand_id
1 'polypeptide(L)'
;MNITKAEYIAVDGHPYLRVIMDGKEAIIGDLKLTVLEMGYVQLESSDKDVNWTEILPPIKITFKDSDQEHILRGFTNDPVIVKMASIFWNAINNIEGEKFKVGPIPIPI
;
A
#
# COMPACT_ATOMS: atom_id res chain seq x y z
N MET A 1 -1.54 7.63 -10.31
CA MET A 1 -0.45 8.40 -9.64
C MET A 1 0.85 8.15 -10.39
N ASN A 2 1.85 9.02 -10.30
CA ASN A 2 3.17 8.77 -10.89
C ASN A 2 4.15 8.21 -9.86
N ILE A 3 4.54 6.95 -10.01
CA ILE A 3 5.49 6.28 -9.10
C ILE A 3 6.90 6.39 -9.69
N THR A 4 7.83 6.89 -8.89
CA THR A 4 9.22 7.16 -9.32
C THR A 4 10.26 6.28 -8.65
N LYS A 5 9.94 5.73 -7.47
CA LYS A 5 10.82 4.83 -6.72
C LYS A 5 9.99 3.87 -5.88
N ALA A 6 10.48 2.64 -5.75
CA ALA A 6 9.93 1.63 -4.85
C ALA A 6 11.07 0.83 -4.20
N GLU A 7 10.96 0.57 -2.90
CA GLU A 7 11.95 -0.23 -2.17
C GLU A 7 11.32 -0.97 -0.99
N TYR A 8 11.82 -2.17 -0.71
CA TYR A 8 11.59 -2.85 0.55
C TYR A 8 12.52 -2.27 1.61
N ILE A 9 11.96 -1.90 2.75
CA ILE A 9 12.69 -1.39 3.90
C ILE A 9 12.31 -2.19 5.15
N ALA A 10 13.20 -2.20 6.13
CA ALA A 10 12.90 -2.73 7.46
C ALA A 10 13.15 -1.62 8.49
N VAL A 11 12.14 -1.32 9.30
CA VAL A 11 12.23 -0.36 10.40
C VAL A 11 12.00 -1.13 11.69
N ASP A 12 12.98 -1.12 12.59
CA ASP A 12 12.93 -1.88 13.86
C ASP A 12 12.53 -3.35 13.69
N GLY A 13 13.04 -3.98 12.61
CA GLY A 13 12.76 -5.39 12.28
C GLY A 13 11.41 -5.66 11.61
N HIS A 14 10.60 -4.62 11.39
CA HIS A 14 9.29 -4.73 10.76
C HIS A 14 9.42 -4.41 9.26
N PRO A 15 8.88 -5.26 8.36
CA PRO A 15 9.00 -5.06 6.92
C PRO A 15 7.99 -4.01 6.45
N TYR A 16 8.41 -3.15 5.53
CA TYR A 16 7.55 -2.20 4.84
C TYR A 16 7.90 -2.12 3.36
N LEU A 17 6.92 -1.71 2.56
CA LEU A 17 7.11 -1.25 1.19
C LEU A 17 7.07 0.29 1.19
N ARG A 18 8.17 0.91 0.79
CA ARG A 18 8.26 2.35 0.60
C ARG A 18 8.13 2.69 -0.88
N VAL A 19 7.29 3.67 -1.19
CA VAL A 19 7.01 4.12 -2.55
C VAL A 19 7.09 5.64 -2.60
N ILE A 20 7.77 6.19 -3.61
CA ILE A 20 7.74 7.63 -3.90
C ILE A 20 6.77 7.87 -5.05
N MET A 21 5.65 8.53 -4.74
CA MET A 21 4.54 8.80 -5.66
C MET A 21 4.22 10.29 -5.68
N ASP A 22 4.18 10.88 -6.88
CA ASP A 22 3.93 12.32 -7.08
C ASP A 22 4.85 13.21 -6.20
N GLY A 23 6.09 12.77 -6.03
CA GLY A 23 7.13 13.45 -5.22
C GLY A 23 6.99 13.26 -3.70
N LYS A 24 6.01 12.51 -3.22
CA LYS A 24 5.77 12.26 -1.79
C LYS A 24 6.03 10.81 -1.43
N GLU A 25 6.43 10.60 -0.18
CA GLU A 25 6.61 9.25 0.36
C GLU A 25 5.28 8.64 0.81
N ALA A 26 5.05 7.41 0.37
CA ALA A 26 4.08 6.49 0.93
C ALA A 26 4.79 5.28 1.53
N ILE A 27 4.35 4.86 2.71
CA ILE A 27 4.72 3.62 3.38
C ILE A 27 3.51 2.71 3.37
N ILE A 28 3.74 1.45 3.01
CA ILE A 28 2.77 0.38 3.03
C ILE A 28 3.31 -0.68 4.00
N GLY A 29 2.59 -0.86 5.11
CA GLY A 29 2.84 -1.85 6.15
C GLY A 29 1.52 -2.37 6.70
N ASP A 30 1.59 -3.32 7.64
CA ASP A 30 0.44 -3.82 8.40
C ASP A 30 -0.83 -4.10 7.57
N LEU A 31 -0.60 -4.69 6.38
CA LEU A 31 -1.65 -4.95 5.42
C LEU A 31 -2.70 -5.91 5.99
N LYS A 32 -3.98 -5.59 5.78
CA LYS A 32 -5.08 -6.52 6.01
C LYS A 32 -5.44 -7.21 4.71
N LEU A 33 -5.24 -8.53 4.63
CA LEU A 33 -5.50 -9.32 3.42
C LEU A 33 -6.91 -9.08 2.86
N THR A 34 -7.92 -9.04 3.71
CA THR A 34 -9.31 -8.79 3.29
C THR A 34 -9.49 -7.46 2.57
N VAL A 35 -8.77 -6.40 2.99
CA VAL A 35 -8.85 -5.08 2.36
C VAL A 35 -8.07 -5.05 1.05
N LEU A 36 -6.92 -5.74 1.02
CA LEU A 36 -6.11 -5.90 -0.18
C LEU A 36 -6.85 -6.71 -1.27
N GLU A 37 -7.52 -7.80 -0.91
CA GLU A 37 -8.35 -8.62 -1.82
C GLU A 37 -9.54 -7.83 -2.39
N MET A 38 -10.01 -6.81 -1.67
CA MET A 38 -11.01 -5.87 -2.17
C MET A 38 -10.43 -4.81 -3.13
N GLY A 39 -9.11 -4.79 -3.33
CA GLY A 39 -8.42 -3.86 -4.23
C GLY A 39 -8.05 -2.53 -3.58
N TYR A 40 -7.90 -2.48 -2.26
CA TYR A 40 -7.56 -1.25 -1.54
C TYR A 40 -6.28 -1.40 -0.72
N VAL A 41 -5.47 -0.35 -0.69
CA VAL A 41 -4.23 -0.27 0.08
C VAL A 41 -4.22 1.00 0.89
N GLN A 42 -3.96 0.88 2.19
CA GLN A 42 -3.74 2.04 3.05
C GLN A 42 -2.35 2.61 2.80
N LEU A 43 -2.26 3.93 2.68
CA LEU A 43 -0.99 4.64 2.57
C LEU A 43 -0.72 5.41 3.85
N GLU A 44 0.49 5.24 4.37
CA GLU A 44 1.03 6.00 5.50
C GLU A 44 2.23 6.82 5.03
N SER A 45 2.76 7.69 5.87
CA SER A 45 4.00 8.41 5.57
C SER A 45 4.84 8.53 6.85
N SER A 46 6.16 8.41 6.72
CA SER A 46 7.05 8.81 7.82
C SER A 46 7.31 10.33 7.82
N ASP A 47 6.96 11.02 6.74
CA ASP A 47 7.02 12.47 6.65
C ASP A 47 5.81 13.09 7.34
N LYS A 48 6.07 13.86 8.40
CA LYS A 48 5.04 14.57 9.18
C LYS A 48 4.24 15.59 8.37
N ASP A 49 4.79 16.04 7.24
CA ASP A 49 4.16 17.03 6.37
C ASP A 49 3.28 16.35 5.28
N VAL A 50 3.21 15.01 5.28
CA VAL A 50 2.41 14.23 4.33
C VAL A 50 1.32 13.45 5.07
N ASN A 51 0.07 13.91 4.92
CA ASN A 51 -1.10 13.19 5.41
C ASN A 51 -1.93 12.63 4.25
N TRP A 52 -1.79 11.34 3.94
CA TRP A 52 -2.54 10.68 2.87
C TRP A 52 -4.06 10.70 3.08
N THR A 53 -4.53 10.81 4.33
CA THR A 53 -5.96 10.96 4.67
C THR A 53 -6.56 12.26 4.11
N GLU A 54 -5.74 13.30 4.00
CA GLU A 54 -6.14 14.62 3.50
C GLU A 54 -5.86 14.76 1.99
N ILE A 55 -4.81 14.09 1.50
CA ILE A 55 -4.39 14.15 0.10
C ILE A 55 -5.31 13.31 -0.80
N LEU A 56 -5.70 12.12 -0.35
CA LEU A 56 -6.50 11.21 -1.18
C LEU A 56 -7.99 11.48 -1.01
N PRO A 57 -8.77 11.41 -2.10
CA PRO A 57 -10.22 11.43 -1.99
C PRO A 57 -10.69 10.20 -1.18
N PRO A 58 -11.70 10.35 -0.31
CA PRO A 58 -12.26 9.22 0.41
C PRO A 58 -12.91 8.23 -0.56
N ILE A 59 -12.70 6.94 -0.31
CA ILE A 59 -13.31 5.85 -1.09
C ILE A 59 -14.52 5.34 -0.32
N LYS A 60 -15.66 5.28 -1.00
CA LYS A 60 -16.89 4.69 -0.47
C LYS A 60 -16.95 3.22 -0.90
N ILE A 61 -17.14 2.34 0.07
CA ILE A 61 -17.29 0.91 -0.17
C ILE A 61 -18.59 0.40 0.45
N THR A 62 -19.22 -0.53 -0.23
CA THR A 62 -20.37 -1.29 0.27
C THR A 62 -19.92 -2.74 0.35
N PHE A 63 -19.97 -3.33 1.54
CA PHE A 63 -19.65 -4.76 1.69
C PHE A 63 -20.84 -5.58 1.19
N LYS A 64 -20.59 -6.75 0.58
CA LYS A 64 -21.65 -7.61 0.02
C LYS A 64 -22.72 -8.00 1.05
N ASP A 65 -22.35 -8.06 2.33
CA ASP A 65 -23.21 -8.47 3.42
C ASP A 65 -23.69 -7.30 4.30
N SER A 66 -23.53 -6.05 3.83
CA SER A 66 -23.94 -4.85 4.59
C SER A 66 -24.42 -3.74 3.67
N ASP A 67 -25.64 -3.25 3.93
CA ASP A 67 -26.18 -2.04 3.29
C ASP A 67 -25.53 -0.75 3.85
N GLN A 68 -24.63 -0.86 4.82
CA GLN A 68 -23.90 0.29 5.35
C GLN A 68 -22.74 0.67 4.43
N GLU A 69 -22.73 1.93 3.99
CA GLU A 69 -21.62 2.53 3.27
C GLU A 69 -20.49 2.83 4.26
N HIS A 70 -19.31 2.27 4.00
CA HIS A 70 -18.09 2.57 4.76
C HIS A 70 -17.21 3.51 3.98
N ILE A 71 -16.55 4.43 4.69
CA ILE A 71 -15.64 5.41 4.10
C ILE A 71 -14.21 5.05 4.48
N LEU A 72 -13.41 4.71 3.48
CA LEU A 72 -11.97 4.52 3.60
C LEU A 72 -11.27 5.86 3.31
N ARG A 73 -10.44 6.32 4.25
CA ARG A 73 -9.61 7.53 4.09
C ARG A 73 -8.14 7.17 4.17
N GLY A 74 -7.32 7.82 3.34
CA GLY A 74 -5.91 7.44 3.20
C GLY A 74 -5.69 6.11 2.46
N PHE A 75 -6.72 5.61 1.78
CA PHE A 75 -6.63 4.41 0.94
C PHE A 75 -6.54 4.79 -0.53
N THR A 76 -5.82 3.99 -1.30
CA THR A 76 -5.80 4.03 -2.76
C THR A 76 -6.28 2.71 -3.35
N ASN A 77 -6.87 2.79 -4.53
CA ASN A 77 -7.18 1.64 -5.40
C ASN A 77 -6.39 1.70 -6.73
N ASP A 78 -5.30 2.47 -6.77
CA ASP A 78 -4.42 2.54 -7.93
C ASP A 78 -3.89 1.12 -8.25
N PRO A 79 -4.14 0.58 -9.46
CA PRO A 79 -3.82 -0.81 -9.77
C PRO A 79 -2.34 -1.18 -9.59
N VAL A 80 -1.44 -0.23 -9.84
CA VAL A 80 0.00 -0.47 -9.69
C VAL A 80 0.35 -0.61 -8.21
N ILE A 81 -0.19 0.25 -7.36
CA ILE A 81 0.03 0.19 -5.91
C ILE A 81 -0.59 -1.07 -5.31
N VAL A 82 -1.80 -1.44 -5.72
CA VAL A 82 -2.45 -2.69 -5.27
C VAL A 82 -1.61 -3.91 -5.65
N LYS A 83 -1.12 -3.97 -6.90
CA LYS A 83 -0.23 -5.06 -7.36
C LYS A 83 1.07 -5.11 -6.56
N MET A 84 1.70 -3.96 -6.30
CA MET A 84 2.90 -3.89 -5.47
C MET A 84 2.65 -4.35 -4.03
N ALA A 85 1.52 -3.96 -3.43
CA ALA A 85 1.14 -4.40 -2.09
C ALA A 85 0.88 -5.93 -2.04
N SER A 86 0.28 -6.53 -3.07
CA SER A 86 0.17 -8.00 -3.18
C SER A 86 1.53 -8.69 -3.30
N ILE A 87 2.45 -8.17 -4.10
CA ILE A 87 3.80 -8.73 -4.21
C ILE A 87 4.50 -8.65 -2.86
N PHE A 88 4.41 -7.49 -2.18
CA PHE A 88 4.96 -7.30 -0.84
C PHE A 88 4.35 -8.27 0.18
N TRP A 89 3.03 -8.43 0.20
CA TRP A 89 2.33 -9.38 1.08
C TRP A 89 2.82 -10.81 0.88
N ASN A 90 2.97 -11.25 -0.37
CA ASN A 90 3.47 -12.58 -0.68
C ASN A 90 4.95 -12.73 -0.25
N ALA A 91 5.74 -11.69 -0.44
CA ALA A 91 7.16 -11.66 -0.10
C ALA A 91 7.43 -11.79 1.41
N ILE A 92 6.61 -11.16 2.25
CA ILE A 92 6.74 -11.24 3.73
C ILE A 92 6.14 -12.52 4.31
N ASN A 93 5.14 -13.11 3.64
CA ASN A 93 4.50 -14.35 4.09
C ASN A 93 5.10 -15.63 3.47
N ASN A 94 6.10 -15.52 2.61
CA ASN A 94 6.74 -16.65 1.90
C ASN A 94 5.75 -17.54 1.15
N ILE A 95 4.70 -16.96 0.57
CA ILE A 95 3.64 -17.71 -0.13
C ILE A 95 4.11 -18.09 -1.54
N GLU A 96 4.52 -17.09 -2.33
CA GLU A 96 4.89 -17.26 -3.75
C GLU A 96 5.76 -16.08 -4.23
N GLY A 97 6.66 -16.32 -5.19
CA GLY A 97 7.41 -15.26 -5.87
C GLY A 97 8.69 -14.79 -5.14
N GLU A 98 9.00 -13.50 -5.28
CA GLU A 98 10.21 -12.88 -4.70
C GLU A 98 10.13 -12.84 -3.17
N LYS A 99 11.23 -13.21 -2.50
CA LYS A 99 11.32 -13.11 -1.04
C LYS A 99 11.58 -11.67 -0.61
N PHE A 100 11.08 -11.30 0.57
CA PHE A 100 11.38 -10.00 1.15
C PHE A 100 12.90 -9.84 1.32
N LYS A 101 13.45 -8.83 0.66
CA LYS A 101 14.86 -8.44 0.75
C LYS A 101 14.95 -6.93 0.66
N VAL A 102 15.52 -6.29 1.69
CA VAL A 102 15.71 -4.84 1.74
C VAL A 102 16.47 -4.35 0.50
N GLY A 103 15.93 -3.32 -0.14
CA GLY A 103 16.50 -2.75 -1.36
C GLY A 103 15.45 -2.31 -2.38
N PRO A 104 15.90 -1.74 -3.51
CA PRO A 104 15.01 -1.28 -4.57
C PRO A 104 14.28 -2.46 -5.22
N ILE A 105 13.03 -2.22 -5.62
CA ILE A 105 12.20 -3.18 -6.35
C ILE A 105 11.70 -2.58 -7.66
N PRO A 106 11.43 -3.41 -8.70
CA PRO A 106 10.86 -2.92 -9.94
C PRO A 106 9.44 -2.38 -9.74
N ILE A 107 9.11 -1.28 -10.42
CA ILE A 107 7.74 -0.78 -10.50
C ILE A 107 7.02 -1.61 -11.57
N PRO A 108 5.91 -2.29 -11.25
CA PRO A 108 5.17 -3.06 -12.23
C PRO A 108 4.61 -2.17 -13.35
N ILE A 109 4.79 -2.62 -14.59
CA ILE A 109 4.12 -2.07 -15.79
C ILE A 109 2.71 -2.68 -15.89
#